data_AF-S4YXT9-F1
#
_entry.id   AF-S4YXT9-F1
#
_cell.length_a   1.000
_cell.length_b   1.000
_cell.length_c   1.000
_cell.angle_alpha   90.00
_cell.angle_beta   90.00
_cell.angle_gamma   90.00
#
_symmetry.space_group_name_H-M   'P 1'
#
loop_
_entity.id
_entity.type
_entity.pdbx_description
1 polymer ?
#
loop_
_entity_poly.entity_id
_entity_poly.type
_entity_poly.pdbx_seq_one_letter_code
_entity_poly.pdbx_strand_id
1 'polypeptide(L)'
;MIDDQDGTLVVRNAVRPSQFFNLDDLHFTQGFWRIVPGLFVTVGLSLTFLGLISALNSMSSSLDDGGSAALEGLLTIASAKFIMSLTGLCCSIVFTVSLRRGTSRLEKAVHSLNSLIEKRLTFISLEDLSIRQLKATIESREHFRKLGLEMVAEIGRPLREDLPRAIAESISTAITPVIEQVSRLGNDGVGEMVQNLSSRFSEDVGRALAQASERISLAGDQIKFLAERMDQSSGKMGNEMESAIGRLGQAVEMLRDGMQQTADMATSALNEGAENLLATMNSTLQGIKDNTGEGARAMGEAAADMKAAALGIRTELETAAKQGAEAAQARMSESASQASDAIGQAATQVLGAFGNTVGEITKATEAMTQKTSSELLSPLSAIAEKLEGVMGMLTETSTVLRRASEGIKEGAVASENASGSFRTSAQSLTSAADPIRAMMERIEVSTRQLRESSENSLSAIAHAAKTNAEQSAMTLSAAQETLGGQHRAVESTLTNLQSLIAALHGQGERLDGIDEKLGKAFDSYQQQVATSVETLFDHVKTMQKELMPALDTMQNIVDQAENFAPKQGRMS
;
A
#
# COMPACT_ATOMS: atom_id res chain seq x y z
N MET A 1 4.17 -18.05 -9.88
CA MET A 1 2.92 -18.54 -10.52
C MET A 1 3.33 -19.48 -11.64
N ILE A 2 2.72 -20.65 -11.75
CA ILE A 2 3.00 -21.59 -12.84
C ILE A 2 1.95 -21.31 -13.91
N ASP A 3 2.37 -20.81 -15.06
CA ASP A 3 1.51 -20.49 -16.19
C ASP A 3 1.77 -21.54 -17.27
N ASP A 4 0.72 -22.26 -17.68
CA ASP A 4 0.78 -23.22 -18.77
C ASP A 4 0.30 -22.52 -20.04
N GLN A 5 1.26 -22.10 -20.86
CA GLN A 5 0.98 -21.69 -22.22
C GLN A 5 1.59 -22.74 -23.16
N ASP A 6 0.72 -23.35 -23.97
CA ASP A 6 1.08 -24.31 -25.02
C ASP A 6 1.90 -25.52 -24.52
N GLY A 7 1.57 -26.07 -23.34
CA GLY A 7 2.14 -27.33 -22.84
C GLY A 7 3.56 -27.21 -22.28
N THR A 8 4.05 -25.98 -22.05
CA THR A 8 5.31 -25.74 -21.35
C THR A 8 5.06 -25.00 -20.05
N LEU A 9 5.40 -25.66 -18.94
CA LEU A 9 5.32 -25.10 -17.59
C LEU A 9 6.33 -23.95 -17.45
N VAL A 10 5.85 -22.70 -17.54
CA VAL A 10 6.68 -21.52 -17.33
C VAL A 10 6.44 -20.97 -15.92
N VAL A 11 7.49 -21.00 -15.10
CA VAL A 11 7.46 -20.40 -13.77
C VAL A 11 7.67 -18.89 -13.91
N ARG A 12 6.64 -18.10 -13.57
CA ARG A 12 6.61 -16.64 -13.70
C ARG A 12 6.66 -15.97 -12.33
N ASN A 13 7.37 -14.85 -12.25
CA ASN A 13 7.55 -14.06 -11.03
C ASN A 13 7.14 -12.61 -11.24
N ALA A 14 6.40 -12.04 -10.27
CA ALA A 14 5.91 -10.66 -10.28
C ALA A 14 6.89 -9.67 -9.61
N VAL A 15 7.86 -10.19 -8.86
CA VAL A 15 8.87 -9.42 -8.13
C VAL A 15 10.26 -9.85 -8.58
N ARG A 16 11.21 -8.92 -8.68
CA ARG A 16 12.58 -9.27 -9.11
C ARG A 16 13.25 -10.20 -8.10
N PRO A 17 14.01 -11.22 -8.55
CA PRO A 17 14.76 -12.13 -7.67
C PRO A 17 15.72 -11.40 -6.72
N SER A 18 16.26 -10.26 -7.16
CA SER A 18 17.12 -9.40 -6.36
C SER A 18 16.47 -8.85 -5.09
N GLN A 19 15.15 -8.92 -4.94
CA GLN A 19 14.49 -8.53 -3.69
C GLN A 19 14.51 -9.63 -2.62
N PHE A 20 14.68 -10.89 -3.03
CA PHE A 20 14.75 -12.04 -2.11
C PHE A 20 16.18 -12.53 -1.90
N PHE A 21 17.03 -12.41 -2.93
CA PHE A 21 18.43 -12.81 -2.86
C PHE A 21 19.31 -11.56 -2.74
N ASN A 22 19.24 -10.90 -1.58
CA ASN A 22 20.17 -9.86 -1.16
C ASN A 22 21.10 -10.37 -0.06
N LEU A 23 22.29 -9.78 0.03
CA LEU A 23 23.28 -10.11 1.06
C LEU A 23 22.76 -9.92 2.48
N ASP A 24 21.87 -8.95 2.67
CA ASP A 24 21.24 -8.65 3.95
C ASP A 24 20.23 -9.73 4.34
N ASP A 25 19.35 -10.13 3.41
CA ASP A 25 18.35 -11.18 3.66
C ASP A 25 18.96 -12.59 3.74
N LEU A 26 20.10 -12.82 3.09
CA LEU A 26 20.85 -14.08 3.23
C LEU A 26 21.74 -14.11 4.49
N HIS A 27 21.68 -13.10 5.35
CA HIS A 27 22.49 -13.00 6.57
C HIS A 27 24.01 -13.07 6.31
N PHE A 28 24.45 -12.73 5.09
CA PHE A 28 25.86 -12.65 4.72
C PHE A 28 26.45 -11.25 4.98
N THR A 29 25.78 -10.44 5.79
CA THR A 29 26.24 -9.11 6.17
C THR A 29 27.53 -9.22 7.01
N GLN A 30 28.45 -8.27 6.82
CA GLN A 30 29.79 -8.25 7.44
C GLN A 30 29.81 -8.15 8.99
N GLY A 31 28.66 -8.26 9.67
CA GLY A 31 28.38 -7.92 11.07
C GLY A 31 29.60 -7.95 12.01
N PHE A 32 29.95 -9.14 12.52
CA PHE A 32 31.06 -9.29 13.47
C PHE A 32 32.43 -9.04 12.81
N TRP A 33 32.61 -9.47 11.57
CA TRP A 33 33.88 -9.39 10.84
C TRP A 33 34.34 -7.96 10.53
N ARG A 34 33.41 -6.98 10.54
CA ARG A 34 33.72 -5.56 10.35
C ARG A 34 34.53 -4.96 11.49
N ILE A 35 34.40 -5.48 12.71
CA ILE A 35 35.02 -4.94 13.93
C ILE A 35 36.41 -5.56 14.18
N VAL A 36 36.67 -6.74 13.61
CA VAL A 36 37.91 -7.52 13.76
C VAL A 36 39.20 -6.74 13.38
N PRO A 37 39.26 -5.95 12.29
CA PRO A 37 40.46 -5.15 12.02
C PRO A 37 40.77 -4.13 13.12
N GLY A 38 39.74 -3.50 13.68
CA GLY A 38 39.90 -2.56 14.79
C GLY A 38 40.41 -3.26 16.04
N LEU A 39 39.93 -4.47 16.32
CA LEU A 39 40.39 -5.29 17.45
C LEU A 39 41.87 -5.66 17.34
N PHE A 40 42.40 -5.99 16.15
CA PHE A 40 43.83 -6.28 16.01
C PHE A 40 44.71 -5.07 16.36
N VAL A 41 44.28 -3.86 16.03
CA VAL A 41 45.01 -2.63 16.36
C VAL A 41 44.92 -2.33 17.85
N THR A 42 43.73 -2.42 18.45
CA THR A 42 43.55 -2.14 19.88
C THR A 42 44.27 -3.16 20.76
N VAL A 43 44.27 -4.45 20.39
CA VAL A 43 45.04 -5.49 21.07
C VAL A 43 46.55 -5.25 20.91
N GLY A 44 47.01 -4.89 19.71
CA GLY A 44 48.41 -4.54 19.46
C GLY A 44 48.89 -3.35 20.32
N LEU A 45 48.07 -2.29 20.41
CA LEU A 45 48.34 -1.14 21.29
C LEU A 45 48.33 -1.52 22.77
N SER A 46 47.33 -2.30 23.21
CA SER A 46 47.21 -2.74 24.60
C SER A 46 48.44 -3.54 25.05
N LEU A 47 48.90 -4.49 24.24
CA LEU A 47 50.10 -5.29 24.53
C LEU A 47 51.39 -4.45 24.54
N THR A 48 51.43 -3.39 23.73
CA THR A 48 52.54 -2.43 23.70
C THR A 48 52.59 -1.63 24.99
N PHE A 49 51.45 -1.09 25.43
CA PHE A 49 51.34 -0.38 26.69
C PHE A 49 51.67 -1.26 27.91
N LEU A 50 51.11 -2.48 27.96
CA LEU A 50 51.40 -3.43 29.04
C LEU A 50 52.91 -3.76 29.10
N GLY A 51 53.53 -3.87 27.93
CA GLY A 51 54.97 -4.09 27.79
C GLY A 51 55.82 -2.95 28.32
N LEU A 52 55.46 -1.71 27.99
CA LEU A 52 56.16 -0.53 28.48
C LEU A 52 56.01 -0.37 30.00
N ILE A 53 54.82 -0.64 30.55
CA ILE A 53 54.59 -0.61 32.00
C ILE A 53 55.46 -1.66 32.72
N SER A 54 55.54 -2.88 32.19
CA SER A 54 56.41 -3.93 32.75
C SER A 54 57.90 -3.58 32.67
N ALA A 55 58.33 -2.93 31.59
CA ALA A 55 59.71 -2.48 31.41
C ALA A 55 60.08 -1.40 32.44
N LEU A 56 59.19 -0.42 32.64
CA LEU A 56 59.39 0.66 33.63
C LEU A 56 59.46 0.12 35.06
N ASN A 57 58.66 -0.89 35.41
CA ASN A 57 58.70 -1.51 36.73
C ASN A 57 59.95 -2.38 36.97
N SER A 58 60.54 -2.94 35.91
CA SER A 58 61.82 -3.66 36.00
C SER A 58 63.01 -2.70 36.06
N MET A 59 62.87 -1.52 35.44
CA MET A 59 63.85 -0.44 35.50
C MET A 59 63.95 0.14 36.92
N SER A 60 62.83 0.42 37.58
CA SER A 60 62.82 1.02 38.93
C SER A 60 63.56 0.17 39.97
N SER A 61 63.62 -1.14 39.79
CA SER A 61 64.36 -2.08 40.65
C SER A 61 65.84 -2.23 40.24
N SER A 62 66.21 -1.92 39.01
CA SER A 62 67.59 -2.06 38.49
C SER A 62 68.40 -0.76 38.54
N LEU A 63 67.79 0.37 38.92
CA LEU A 63 68.49 1.66 39.06
C LEU A 63 69.54 1.68 40.17
N ASP A 64 69.45 0.76 41.15
CA ASP A 64 70.38 0.67 42.28
C ASP A 64 71.75 0.06 41.89
N ASP A 65 71.86 -0.63 40.74
CA ASP A 65 73.04 -1.46 40.39
C ASP A 65 73.83 -0.97 39.15
N GLY A 66 73.57 0.26 38.70
CA GLY A 66 74.27 0.91 37.58
C GLY A 66 73.38 1.16 36.36
N GLY A 67 73.02 2.43 36.14
CA GLY A 67 71.96 2.85 35.21
C GLY A 67 72.16 2.56 33.71
N SER A 68 73.36 2.19 33.26
CA SER A 68 73.62 1.92 31.83
C SER A 68 73.01 0.60 31.33
N ALA A 69 73.08 -0.47 32.12
CA ALA A 69 72.49 -1.78 31.73
C ALA A 69 70.96 -1.73 31.72
N ALA A 70 70.37 -0.96 32.64
CA ALA A 70 68.94 -0.75 32.73
C ALA A 70 68.39 0.02 31.52
N LEU A 71 69.13 1.03 31.03
CA LEU A 71 68.79 1.80 29.82
C LEU A 71 68.82 0.96 28.53
N GLU A 72 69.82 0.08 28.38
CA GLU A 72 69.94 -0.81 27.22
C GLU A 72 68.84 -1.88 27.20
N GLY A 73 68.47 -2.41 28.37
CA GLY A 73 67.31 -3.30 28.53
C GLY A 73 65.98 -2.61 28.16
N LEU A 74 65.82 -1.33 28.54
CA LEU A 74 64.61 -0.55 28.24
C LEU A 74 64.46 -0.28 26.73
N LEU A 75 65.56 0.06 26.04
CA LEU A 75 65.57 0.21 24.58
C LEU A 75 65.23 -1.10 23.85
N THR A 76 65.74 -2.22 24.34
CA THR A 76 65.48 -3.55 23.75
C THR A 76 64.02 -3.98 23.97
N ILE A 77 63.47 -3.75 25.16
CA ILE A 77 62.06 -4.06 25.45
C ILE A 77 61.13 -3.10 24.70
N ALA A 78 61.46 -1.81 24.62
CA ALA A 78 60.66 -0.83 23.87
C ALA A 78 60.60 -1.16 22.38
N SER A 79 61.74 -1.48 21.75
CA SER A 79 61.80 -1.87 20.33
C SER A 79 61.02 -3.17 20.03
N ALA A 80 61.10 -4.18 20.90
CA ALA A 80 60.30 -5.40 20.78
C ALA A 80 58.79 -5.12 20.87
N LYS A 81 58.37 -4.14 21.69
CA LYS A 81 56.96 -3.74 21.83
C LYS A 81 56.46 -2.90 20.66
N PHE A 82 57.31 -2.11 20.02
CA PHE A 82 56.97 -1.47 18.73
C PHE A 82 56.67 -2.50 17.63
N ILE A 83 57.41 -3.60 17.57
CA ILE A 83 57.17 -4.69 16.60
C ILE A 83 55.81 -5.37 16.88
N MET A 84 55.41 -5.48 18.15
CA MET A 84 54.11 -6.05 18.55
C MET A 84 52.93 -5.20 18.06
N SER A 85 53.03 -3.87 18.16
CA SER A 85 52.06 -2.92 17.58
C SER A 85 52.04 -2.97 16.05
N LEU A 86 53.21 -2.99 15.42
CA LEU A 86 53.36 -3.07 13.97
C LEU A 86 52.73 -4.34 13.39
N THR A 87 52.86 -5.46 14.11
CA THR A 87 52.24 -6.73 13.72
C THR A 87 50.71 -6.66 13.80
N GLY A 88 50.17 -6.04 14.86
CA GLY A 88 48.72 -5.80 14.98
C GLY A 88 48.16 -4.94 13.86
N LEU A 89 48.88 -3.87 13.48
CA LEU A 89 48.52 -3.02 12.33
C LEU A 89 48.61 -3.79 11.01
N CYS A 90 49.68 -4.55 10.79
CA CYS A 90 49.87 -5.34 9.58
C CYS A 90 48.75 -6.40 9.42
N CYS A 91 48.43 -7.13 10.48
CA CYS A 91 47.31 -8.07 10.50
C CYS A 91 45.97 -7.37 10.22
N SER A 92 45.74 -6.18 10.78
CA SER A 92 44.54 -5.37 10.52
C SER A 92 44.40 -4.99 9.04
N ILE A 93 45.50 -4.53 8.42
CA ILE A 93 45.53 -4.15 6.99
C ILE A 93 45.27 -5.38 6.10
N VAL A 94 46.00 -6.47 6.33
CA VAL A 94 45.86 -7.71 5.53
C VAL A 94 44.45 -8.29 5.66
N PHE A 95 43.90 -8.28 6.88
CA PHE A 95 42.56 -8.77 7.15
C PHE A 95 41.50 -7.88 6.48
N THR A 96 41.63 -6.56 6.55
CA THR A 96 40.72 -5.60 5.89
C THR A 96 40.71 -5.79 4.37
N VAL A 97 41.88 -5.95 3.76
CA VAL A 97 42.00 -6.20 2.31
C VAL A 97 41.34 -7.53 1.92
N SER A 98 41.55 -8.58 2.73
CA SER A 98 40.97 -9.90 2.49
C SER A 98 39.45 -9.89 2.64
N LEU A 99 38.92 -9.25 3.69
CA LEU A 99 37.48 -9.10 3.92
C LEU A 99 36.80 -8.33 2.78
N ARG A 100 37.42 -7.24 2.32
CA ARG A 100 36.90 -6.43 1.22
C ARG A 100 36.85 -7.23 -0.09
N ARG A 101 37.91 -8.00 -0.40
CA ARG A 101 37.93 -8.90 -1.57
C ARG A 101 36.88 -10.01 -1.47
N GLY A 102 36.70 -10.61 -0.30
CA GLY A 102 35.68 -11.64 -0.07
C GLY A 102 34.27 -11.11 -0.28
N THR A 103 33.97 -9.94 0.28
CA THR A 103 32.65 -9.31 0.17
C THR A 103 32.32 -8.96 -1.27
N SER A 104 33.26 -8.34 -2.00
CA SER A 104 33.05 -8.05 -3.43
C SER A 104 32.91 -9.30 -4.30
N ARG A 105 33.50 -10.45 -3.91
CA ARG A 105 33.26 -11.73 -4.61
C ARG A 105 31.85 -12.25 -4.33
N LEU A 106 31.39 -12.14 -3.09
CA LEU A 106 30.06 -12.59 -2.69
C LEU A 106 28.96 -11.75 -3.35
N GLU A 107 29.12 -10.43 -3.37
CA GLU A 107 28.25 -9.51 -4.13
C GLU A 107 28.13 -9.93 -5.60
N LYS A 108 29.26 -10.20 -6.25
CA LYS A 108 29.28 -10.66 -7.66
C LYS A 108 28.61 -12.02 -7.85
N ALA A 109 28.81 -12.95 -6.92
CA ALA A 109 28.18 -14.27 -6.99
C ALA A 109 26.65 -14.17 -6.82
N VAL A 110 26.17 -13.37 -5.86
CA VAL A 110 24.75 -13.11 -5.65
C VAL A 110 24.13 -12.40 -6.86
N HIS A 111 24.82 -11.41 -7.43
CA HIS A 111 24.35 -10.74 -8.64
C HIS A 111 24.29 -11.68 -9.85
N SER A 112 25.29 -12.55 -10.01
CA SER A 112 25.30 -13.57 -11.07
C SER A 112 24.18 -14.60 -10.89
N LEU A 113 23.91 -15.02 -9.65
CA LEU A 113 22.80 -15.92 -9.33
C LEU A 113 21.46 -15.26 -9.68
N ASN A 114 21.26 -14.01 -9.26
CA ASN A 114 20.06 -13.24 -9.60
C ASN A 114 19.87 -13.10 -11.10
N SER A 115 20.93 -12.81 -11.85
CA SER A 115 20.86 -12.71 -13.31
C SER A 115 20.52 -14.05 -13.97
N LEU A 116 21.05 -15.17 -13.46
CA LEU A 116 20.71 -16.51 -13.97
C LEU A 116 19.26 -16.90 -13.67
N ILE A 117 18.77 -16.55 -12.48
CA ILE A 117 17.37 -16.76 -12.09
C ILE A 117 16.45 -15.89 -12.96
N GLU A 118 16.79 -14.62 -13.17
CA GLU A 118 16.00 -13.71 -14.01
C GLU A 118 15.98 -14.15 -15.49
N LYS A 119 17.07 -14.73 -16.01
CA LYS A 119 17.08 -15.33 -17.35
C LYS A 119 16.19 -16.57 -17.48
N ARG A 120 15.90 -17.26 -16.37
CA ARG A 120 15.09 -18.49 -16.33
C ARG A 120 13.64 -18.22 -15.93
N LEU A 121 13.33 -17.05 -15.36
CA LEU A 121 11.99 -16.63 -14.96
C LEU A 121 11.48 -15.57 -15.93
N THR A 122 10.38 -15.84 -16.61
CA THR A 122 9.71 -14.81 -17.43
C THR A 122 9.09 -13.79 -16.48
N PHE A 123 9.64 -12.57 -16.48
CA PHE A 123 9.13 -11.45 -15.71
C PHE A 123 7.81 -10.96 -16.32
N ILE A 124 6.74 -11.03 -15.55
CA ILE A 124 5.47 -10.37 -15.87
C ILE A 124 5.40 -9.11 -15.02
N SER A 125 5.25 -7.94 -15.66
CA SER A 125 5.03 -6.71 -14.92
C SER A 125 3.60 -6.66 -14.38
N LEU A 126 3.40 -5.90 -13.31
CA LEU A 126 2.07 -5.67 -12.75
C LEU A 126 1.12 -4.99 -13.75
N GLU A 127 1.67 -4.17 -14.67
CA GLU A 127 0.87 -3.60 -15.76
C GLU A 127 0.40 -4.67 -16.75
N ASP A 128 1.26 -5.61 -17.18
CA ASP A 128 0.84 -6.70 -18.08
C ASP A 128 -0.22 -7.60 -17.42
N LEU A 129 -0.06 -7.88 -16.12
CA LEU A 129 -1.07 -8.61 -15.34
C LEU A 129 -2.40 -7.86 -15.30
N SER A 130 -2.37 -6.54 -15.08
CA SER A 130 -3.57 -5.69 -15.05
C SER A 130 -4.25 -5.61 -16.41
N ILE A 131 -3.48 -5.54 -17.50
CA ILE A 131 -3.99 -5.57 -18.88
C ILE A 131 -4.66 -6.92 -19.17
N ARG A 132 -4.05 -8.04 -18.76
CA ARG A 132 -4.65 -9.37 -18.90
C ARG A 132 -5.92 -9.51 -18.07
N GLN A 133 -5.94 -8.99 -16.85
CA GLN A 133 -7.13 -9.00 -15.99
C GLN A 133 -8.27 -8.16 -16.60
N LEU A 134 -7.96 -7.01 -17.18
CA LEU A 134 -8.92 -6.20 -17.91
C LEU A 134 -9.47 -6.95 -19.13
N LYS A 135 -8.60 -7.61 -19.91
CA LYS A 135 -9.02 -8.42 -21.06
C LYS A 135 -9.93 -9.58 -20.65
N ALA A 136 -9.57 -10.33 -19.61
CA ALA A 136 -10.39 -11.41 -19.07
C ALA A 136 -11.76 -10.92 -18.57
N THR A 137 -11.79 -9.72 -17.97
CA THR A 137 -13.04 -9.08 -17.53
C THR A 137 -13.93 -8.68 -18.72
N ILE A 138 -13.33 -8.15 -19.79
CA ILE A 138 -14.05 -7.82 -21.03
C ILE A 138 -14.62 -9.09 -21.68
N GLU A 139 -13.83 -10.16 -21.78
CA GLU A 139 -14.26 -11.45 -22.33
C GLU A 139 -15.37 -12.08 -21.47
N SER A 140 -15.25 -12.04 -20.14
CA SER A 140 -16.30 -12.48 -19.22
C SER A 140 -17.60 -11.69 -19.42
N ARG A 141 -17.51 -10.36 -19.59
CA ARG A 141 -18.69 -9.53 -19.89
C ARG A 141 -19.35 -9.94 -21.20
N GLU A 142 -18.57 -10.28 -22.22
CA GLU A 142 -19.11 -10.77 -23.49
C GLU A 142 -19.80 -12.14 -23.32
N HIS A 143 -19.23 -13.05 -22.54
CA HIS A 143 -19.85 -14.33 -22.20
C HIS A 143 -21.17 -14.15 -21.44
N PHE A 144 -21.24 -13.25 -20.45
CA PHE A 144 -22.50 -12.94 -19.75
C PHE A 144 -23.56 -12.34 -20.68
N ARG A 145 -23.14 -11.49 -21.64
CA ARG A 145 -24.06 -10.94 -22.64
C ARG A 145 -24.62 -12.03 -23.56
N LYS A 146 -23.78 -12.97 -24.01
CA LYS A 146 -24.22 -14.13 -24.80
C LYS A 146 -25.17 -15.02 -24.00
N LEU A 147 -24.80 -15.36 -22.75
CA LEU A 147 -25.64 -16.13 -21.84
C LEU A 147 -27.02 -15.45 -21.62
N GLY A 148 -27.04 -14.13 -21.40
CA GLY A 148 -28.29 -13.38 -21.26
C GLY A 148 -29.15 -13.41 -22.53
N LEU A 149 -28.54 -13.35 -23.71
CA LEU A 149 -29.24 -13.43 -24.98
C LEU A 149 -29.78 -14.84 -25.25
N GLU A 150 -28.98 -15.88 -24.98
CA GLU A 150 -29.36 -17.29 -25.11
C GLU A 150 -30.46 -17.65 -24.12
N MET A 151 -30.35 -17.22 -22.86
CA MET A 151 -31.38 -17.44 -21.84
C MET A 151 -32.72 -16.77 -22.20
N VAL A 152 -32.69 -15.56 -22.77
CA VAL A 152 -33.91 -14.88 -23.26
C VAL A 152 -34.50 -15.63 -24.46
N ALA A 153 -33.67 -16.18 -25.34
CA ALA A 153 -34.14 -16.97 -26.48
C ALA A 153 -34.73 -18.34 -26.06
N GLU A 154 -34.11 -19.03 -25.10
CA GLU A 154 -34.53 -20.36 -24.64
C GLU A 154 -35.67 -20.33 -23.61
N ILE A 155 -35.75 -19.31 -22.76
CA ILE A 155 -36.86 -19.15 -21.78
C ILE A 155 -38.04 -18.37 -22.38
N GLY A 156 -37.78 -17.43 -23.30
CA GLY A 156 -38.83 -16.56 -23.85
C GLY A 156 -39.82 -17.27 -24.77
N ARG A 157 -39.39 -18.29 -25.50
CA ARG A 157 -40.23 -19.00 -26.48
C ARG A 157 -41.27 -19.94 -25.84
N PRO A 158 -40.91 -20.80 -24.85
CA PRO A 158 -41.88 -21.68 -24.19
C PRO A 158 -42.95 -20.93 -23.40
N LEU A 159 -42.58 -19.78 -22.80
CA LEU A 159 -43.49 -18.93 -22.02
C LEU A 159 -44.48 -18.16 -22.90
N ARG A 160 -44.08 -17.76 -24.11
CA ARG A 160 -44.91 -16.93 -24.99
C ARG A 160 -45.80 -17.75 -25.94
N GLU A 161 -45.34 -18.92 -26.37
CA GLU A 161 -46.01 -19.71 -27.42
C GLU A 161 -46.59 -21.03 -26.90
N ASP A 162 -45.82 -21.80 -26.11
CA ASP A 162 -46.21 -23.17 -25.75
C ASP A 162 -47.21 -23.20 -24.58
N LEU A 163 -47.00 -22.37 -23.56
CA LEU A 163 -47.89 -22.26 -22.39
C LEU A 163 -49.32 -21.82 -22.76
N PRO A 164 -49.53 -20.74 -23.54
CA PRO A 164 -50.88 -20.33 -23.93
C PRO A 164 -51.59 -21.36 -24.83
N ARG A 165 -50.85 -22.06 -25.70
CA ARG A 165 -51.40 -23.13 -26.54
C ARG A 165 -51.88 -24.32 -25.72
N ALA A 166 -51.07 -24.79 -24.76
CA ALA A 166 -51.44 -25.90 -23.89
C ALA A 166 -52.69 -25.60 -23.04
N ILE A 167 -52.84 -24.34 -22.59
CA ILE A 167 -54.02 -23.87 -21.87
C ILE A 167 -55.25 -23.83 -22.80
N ALA A 168 -55.12 -23.30 -24.01
CA ALA A 168 -56.22 -23.22 -24.97
C ALA A 168 -56.72 -24.62 -25.41
N GLU A 169 -55.81 -25.57 -25.60
CA GLU A 169 -56.11 -26.94 -26.02
C GLU A 169 -56.81 -27.74 -24.89
N SER A 170 -56.39 -27.53 -23.64
CA SER A 170 -57.06 -28.11 -22.47
C SER A 170 -58.48 -27.55 -22.26
N ILE A 171 -58.67 -26.24 -22.44
CA ILE A 171 -60.00 -25.61 -22.32
C ILE A 171 -60.94 -26.09 -23.44
N SER A 172 -60.44 -26.20 -24.67
CA SER A 172 -61.22 -26.70 -25.81
C SER A 172 -61.69 -28.13 -25.57
N THR A 173 -60.79 -29.01 -25.13
CA THR A 173 -61.07 -30.44 -24.90
C THR A 173 -62.09 -30.67 -23.76
N ALA A 174 -62.10 -29.79 -22.75
CA ALA A 174 -63.05 -29.88 -21.62
C ALA A 174 -64.45 -29.33 -21.95
N ILE A 175 -64.54 -28.31 -22.83
CA ILE A 175 -65.80 -27.61 -23.12
C ILE A 175 -66.60 -28.25 -24.28
N THR A 176 -65.94 -28.83 -25.28
CA THR A 176 -66.61 -29.47 -26.44
C THR A 176 -67.66 -30.54 -26.08
N PRO A 177 -67.41 -31.51 -25.18
CA PRO A 177 -68.42 -32.54 -24.87
C PRO A 177 -69.67 -31.99 -24.16
N VAL A 178 -69.52 -30.90 -23.40
CA VAL A 178 -70.65 -30.25 -22.71
C VAL A 178 -71.58 -29.56 -23.72
N ILE A 179 -71.01 -28.92 -24.75
CA ILE A 179 -71.78 -28.29 -25.83
C ILE A 179 -72.46 -29.35 -26.71
N GLU A 180 -71.78 -30.47 -26.99
CA GLU A 180 -72.32 -31.54 -27.82
C GLU A 180 -73.47 -32.30 -27.12
N GLN A 181 -73.40 -32.48 -25.80
CA GLN A 181 -74.44 -33.12 -25.00
C GLN A 181 -75.72 -32.25 -24.88
N VAL A 182 -75.57 -30.93 -24.87
CA VAL A 182 -76.70 -29.98 -24.93
C VAL A 182 -77.33 -29.93 -26.33
N SER A 183 -76.52 -30.08 -27.39
CA SER A 183 -76.99 -30.09 -28.78
C SER A 183 -77.76 -31.38 -29.15
N ARG A 184 -77.33 -32.54 -28.66
CA ARG A 184 -78.01 -33.83 -28.91
C ARG A 184 -79.34 -33.98 -28.18
N LEU A 185 -79.54 -33.28 -27.06
CA LEU A 185 -80.83 -33.30 -26.34
C LEU A 185 -81.91 -32.44 -27.03
N GLY A 186 -81.52 -31.57 -27.96
CA GLY A 186 -82.41 -30.58 -28.56
C GLY A 186 -83.23 -31.05 -29.77
N ASN A 187 -82.89 -32.16 -30.43
CA ASN A 187 -83.35 -32.36 -31.81
C ASN A 187 -84.11 -33.66 -32.16
N ASP A 188 -84.25 -34.68 -31.30
CA ASP A 188 -84.83 -35.98 -31.73
C ASP A 188 -85.85 -36.65 -30.77
N GLY A 189 -86.45 -35.92 -29.82
CA GLY A 189 -87.14 -36.57 -28.68
C GLY A 189 -88.66 -36.46 -28.55
N VAL A 190 -89.40 -35.79 -29.44
CA VAL A 190 -90.77 -35.31 -29.08
C VAL A 190 -91.92 -36.05 -29.79
N GLY A 191 -91.68 -36.75 -30.90
CA GLY A 191 -92.76 -37.36 -31.70
C GLY A 191 -93.31 -38.70 -31.19
N GLU A 192 -92.44 -39.55 -30.63
CA GLU A 192 -92.80 -40.94 -30.26
C GLU A 192 -93.04 -41.12 -28.74
N MET A 193 -92.73 -40.08 -27.94
CA MET A 193 -92.87 -40.08 -26.48
C MET A 193 -94.32 -39.93 -26.02
N VAL A 194 -95.15 -39.22 -26.78
CA VAL A 194 -96.51 -38.81 -26.37
C VAL A 194 -97.47 -40.01 -26.23
N GLN A 195 -97.25 -41.08 -26.99
CA GLN A 195 -98.11 -42.27 -26.94
C GLN A 195 -97.69 -43.25 -25.83
N ASN A 196 -96.40 -43.29 -25.45
CA ASN A 196 -95.89 -44.12 -24.35
C ASN A 196 -95.92 -43.41 -22.98
N LEU A 197 -96.01 -42.06 -22.96
CA LEU A 197 -96.13 -41.28 -21.73
C LEU A 197 -97.40 -41.66 -20.96
N SER A 198 -98.55 -41.78 -21.62
CA SER A 198 -99.84 -41.87 -20.92
C SER A 198 -99.96 -43.02 -19.92
N SER A 199 -99.33 -44.17 -20.16
CA SER A 199 -99.41 -45.33 -19.24
C SER A 199 -98.27 -45.42 -18.22
N ARG A 200 -97.11 -44.79 -18.46
CA ARG A 200 -95.95 -44.80 -17.54
C ARG A 200 -95.77 -43.50 -16.75
N PHE A 201 -96.43 -42.42 -17.15
CA PHE A 201 -96.25 -41.06 -16.63
C PHE A 201 -96.66 -40.88 -15.17
N SER A 202 -97.53 -41.71 -14.59
CA SER A 202 -97.82 -41.60 -13.16
C SER A 202 -96.84 -42.38 -12.28
N GLU A 203 -96.33 -43.52 -12.74
CA GLU A 203 -95.52 -44.42 -11.90
C GLU A 203 -94.02 -44.12 -12.00
N ASP A 204 -93.51 -43.88 -13.22
CA ASP A 204 -92.09 -43.54 -13.43
C ASP A 204 -91.78 -42.09 -13.02
N VAL A 205 -92.74 -41.15 -13.14
CA VAL A 205 -92.56 -39.76 -12.67
C VAL A 205 -92.58 -39.69 -11.15
N GLY A 206 -93.43 -40.48 -10.47
CA GLY A 206 -93.42 -40.57 -9.00
C GLY A 206 -92.09 -41.09 -8.45
N ARG A 207 -91.53 -42.13 -9.08
CA ARG A 207 -90.19 -42.66 -8.73
C ARG A 207 -89.05 -41.72 -9.12
N ALA A 208 -89.11 -41.10 -10.29
CA ALA A 208 -88.08 -40.18 -10.76
C ALA A 208 -88.08 -38.86 -9.98
N LEU A 209 -89.24 -38.32 -9.59
CA LEU A 209 -89.31 -37.16 -8.70
C LEU A 209 -88.84 -37.50 -7.28
N ALA A 210 -89.15 -38.69 -6.76
CA ALA A 210 -88.62 -39.14 -5.47
C ALA A 210 -87.09 -39.25 -5.51
N GLN A 211 -86.52 -39.86 -6.56
CA GLN A 211 -85.07 -39.96 -6.74
C GLN A 211 -84.41 -38.61 -7.04
N ALA A 212 -85.07 -37.72 -7.78
CA ALA A 212 -84.57 -36.37 -8.03
C ALA A 212 -84.62 -35.52 -6.75
N SER A 213 -85.68 -35.64 -5.96
CA SER A 213 -85.80 -34.97 -4.65
C SER A 213 -84.75 -35.47 -3.67
N GLU A 214 -84.46 -36.77 -3.64
CA GLU A 214 -83.37 -37.35 -2.84
C GLU A 214 -81.99 -36.86 -3.31
N ARG A 215 -81.76 -36.78 -4.63
CA ARG A 215 -80.50 -36.24 -5.18
C ARG A 215 -80.35 -34.73 -4.97
N ILE A 216 -81.44 -33.96 -5.00
CA ILE A 216 -81.45 -32.54 -4.69
C ILE A 216 -81.21 -32.32 -3.19
N SER A 217 -81.77 -33.17 -2.33
CA SER A 217 -81.48 -33.17 -0.88
C SER A 217 -80.01 -33.47 -0.62
N LEU A 218 -79.45 -34.50 -1.27
CA LEU A 218 -78.03 -34.84 -1.18
C LEU A 218 -77.13 -33.72 -1.74
N ALA A 219 -77.54 -33.05 -2.82
CA ALA A 219 -76.82 -31.89 -3.35
C ALA A 219 -76.91 -30.68 -2.41
N GLY A 220 -78.06 -30.45 -1.77
CA GLY A 220 -78.25 -29.44 -0.73
C GLY A 220 -77.34 -29.68 0.47
N ASP A 221 -77.22 -30.93 0.91
CA ASP A 221 -76.30 -31.32 1.99
C ASP A 221 -74.83 -31.15 1.58
N GLN A 222 -74.46 -31.49 0.33
CA GLN A 222 -73.12 -31.26 -0.18
C GLN A 222 -72.77 -29.77 -0.28
N ILE A 223 -73.71 -28.94 -0.72
CA ILE A 223 -73.53 -27.49 -0.79
C ILE A 223 -73.42 -26.90 0.61
N LYS A 224 -74.24 -27.35 1.56
CA LYS A 224 -74.14 -26.95 2.98
C LYS A 224 -72.77 -27.32 3.56
N PHE A 225 -72.30 -28.54 3.31
CA PHE A 225 -70.97 -28.98 3.70
C PHE A 225 -69.87 -28.15 3.03
N LEU A 226 -70.02 -27.79 1.76
CA LEU A 226 -69.07 -26.95 1.04
C LEU A 226 -69.04 -25.53 1.63
N ALA A 227 -70.20 -24.94 1.89
CA ALA A 227 -70.34 -23.61 2.49
C ALA A 227 -69.73 -23.58 3.89
N GLU A 228 -69.99 -24.59 4.72
CA GLU A 228 -69.45 -24.71 6.07
C GLU A 228 -67.91 -24.90 6.06
N ARG A 229 -67.39 -25.63 5.05
CA ARG A 229 -65.94 -25.78 4.84
C ARG A 229 -65.30 -24.50 4.29
N MET A 230 -66.02 -23.74 3.47
CA MET A 230 -65.57 -22.48 2.91
C MET A 230 -65.55 -21.39 3.98
N ASP A 231 -66.56 -21.33 4.84
CA ASP A 231 -66.64 -20.43 6.00
C ASP A 231 -65.49 -20.72 6.98
N GLN A 232 -65.24 -22.00 7.26
CA GLN A 232 -64.11 -22.41 8.09
C GLN A 232 -62.74 -22.10 7.43
N SER A 233 -62.64 -22.19 6.10
CA SER A 233 -61.43 -21.84 5.34
C SER A 233 -61.19 -20.34 5.31
N SER A 234 -62.23 -19.53 5.10
CA SER A 234 -62.18 -18.07 5.11
C SER A 234 -61.82 -17.55 6.49
N GLY A 235 -62.37 -18.13 7.56
CA GLY A 235 -61.97 -17.81 8.93
C GLY A 235 -60.51 -18.15 9.23
N LYS A 236 -59.99 -19.28 8.75
CA LYS A 236 -58.55 -19.61 8.86
C LYS A 236 -57.67 -18.67 8.05
N MET A 237 -58.11 -18.30 6.84
CA MET A 237 -57.38 -17.40 5.96
C MET A 237 -57.33 -15.97 6.52
N GLY A 238 -58.42 -15.47 7.09
CA GLY A 238 -58.45 -14.19 7.79
C GLY A 238 -57.47 -14.15 8.97
N ASN A 239 -57.48 -15.18 9.81
CA ASN A 239 -56.56 -15.28 10.94
C ASN A 239 -55.07 -15.38 10.52
N GLU A 240 -54.75 -16.16 9.47
CA GLU A 240 -53.39 -16.21 8.94
C GLU A 240 -52.96 -14.89 8.29
N MET A 241 -53.87 -14.20 7.61
CA MET A 241 -53.58 -12.90 6.99
C MET A 241 -53.34 -11.81 8.06
N GLU A 242 -54.13 -11.80 9.13
CA GLU A 242 -53.93 -10.89 10.26
C GLU A 242 -52.63 -11.20 11.01
N SER A 243 -52.28 -12.48 11.16
CA SER A 243 -50.97 -12.90 11.69
C SER A 243 -49.80 -12.48 10.79
N ALA A 244 -49.95 -12.56 9.47
CA ALA A 244 -48.94 -12.16 8.50
C ALA A 244 -48.74 -10.62 8.50
N ILE A 245 -49.83 -9.86 8.58
CA ILE A 245 -49.80 -8.39 8.70
C ILE A 245 -49.14 -7.97 10.01
N GLY A 246 -49.45 -8.66 11.12
CA GLY A 246 -48.79 -8.43 12.42
C GLY A 246 -47.27 -8.68 12.35
N ARG A 247 -46.85 -9.79 11.73
CA ARG A 247 -45.43 -10.11 11.52
C ARG A 247 -44.72 -9.10 10.62
N LEU A 248 -45.39 -8.61 9.57
CA LEU A 248 -44.87 -7.55 8.69
C LEU A 248 -44.69 -6.23 9.44
N GLY A 249 -45.68 -5.81 10.23
CA GLY A 249 -45.56 -4.62 11.08
C GLY A 249 -44.38 -4.71 12.05
N GLN A 250 -44.21 -5.87 12.68
CA GLN A 250 -43.10 -6.12 13.60
C GLN A 250 -41.74 -6.11 12.91
N ALA A 251 -41.64 -6.65 11.69
CA ALA A 251 -40.41 -6.64 10.90
C ALA A 251 -40.01 -5.22 10.46
N VAL A 252 -41.00 -4.38 10.12
CA VAL A 252 -40.76 -2.97 9.76
C VAL A 252 -40.30 -2.16 10.97
N GLU A 253 -40.89 -2.37 12.15
CA GLU A 253 -40.44 -1.70 13.39
C GLU A 253 -39.01 -2.12 13.76
N MET A 254 -38.68 -3.42 13.69
CA MET A 254 -37.32 -3.91 13.90
C MET A 254 -36.30 -3.33 12.90
N LEU A 255 -36.70 -3.17 11.63
CA LEU A 255 -35.87 -2.52 10.62
C LEU A 255 -35.62 -1.05 10.95
N ARG A 256 -36.65 -0.33 11.35
CA ARG A 256 -36.56 1.08 11.75
C ARG A 256 -35.65 1.25 12.96
N ASP A 257 -35.81 0.43 14.00
CA ASP A 257 -34.96 0.47 15.20
C ASP A 257 -33.51 0.10 14.89
N GLY A 258 -33.28 -0.96 14.09
CA GLY A 258 -31.94 -1.37 13.67
C GLY A 258 -31.24 -0.30 12.82
N MET A 259 -31.99 0.41 11.96
CA MET A 259 -31.45 1.48 11.14
C MET A 259 -31.12 2.72 11.96
N GLN A 260 -31.95 3.07 12.96
CA GLN A 260 -31.68 4.17 13.90
C GLN A 260 -30.43 3.87 14.73
N GLN A 261 -30.32 2.66 15.28
CA GLN A 261 -29.15 2.24 16.06
C GLN A 261 -27.87 2.24 15.21
N THR A 262 -27.95 1.83 13.95
CA THR A 262 -26.82 1.87 13.01
C THR A 262 -26.39 3.31 12.71
N ALA A 263 -27.35 4.24 12.55
CA ALA A 263 -27.06 5.65 12.33
C ALA A 263 -26.37 6.28 13.55
N ASP A 264 -26.82 5.95 14.77
CA ASP A 264 -26.22 6.44 16.02
C ASP A 264 -24.80 5.90 16.22
N MET A 265 -24.59 4.60 15.91
CA MET A 265 -23.26 3.99 15.94
C MET A 265 -22.31 4.59 14.89
N ALA A 266 -22.79 4.80 13.66
CA ALA A 266 -22.00 5.40 12.60
C ALA A 266 -21.61 6.84 12.95
N THR A 267 -22.55 7.63 13.49
CA THR A 267 -22.30 9.02 13.92
C THR A 267 -21.30 9.07 15.07
N SER A 268 -21.42 8.18 16.05
CA SER A 268 -20.47 8.09 17.16
C SER A 268 -19.08 7.69 16.68
N ALA A 269 -18.97 6.65 15.84
CA ALA A 269 -17.68 6.21 15.29
C ALA A 269 -17.02 7.29 14.41
N LEU A 270 -17.81 8.07 13.66
CA LEU A 270 -17.30 9.16 12.85
C LEU A 270 -16.76 10.32 13.72
N ASN A 271 -17.50 10.70 14.77
CA ASN A 271 -17.07 11.73 15.71
C ASN A 271 -15.82 11.31 16.49
N GLU A 272 -15.80 10.08 16.99
CA GLU A 272 -14.66 9.53 17.74
C GLU A 272 -13.43 9.37 16.85
N GLY A 273 -13.63 8.96 15.59
CA GLY A 273 -12.58 8.94 14.57
C GLY A 273 -12.02 10.33 14.26
N ALA A 274 -12.90 11.33 14.13
CA ALA A 274 -12.50 12.72 13.88
C ALA A 274 -11.74 13.33 15.06
N GLU A 275 -12.18 13.10 16.31
CA GLU A 275 -11.45 13.52 17.52
C GLU A 275 -10.07 12.87 17.61
N ASN A 276 -9.96 11.56 17.34
CA ASN A 276 -8.68 10.87 17.32
C ASN A 276 -7.74 11.41 16.22
N LEU A 277 -8.28 11.70 15.04
CA LEU A 277 -7.51 12.28 13.94
C LEU A 277 -6.98 13.66 14.31
N LEU A 278 -7.82 14.52 14.88
CA LEU A 278 -7.44 15.85 15.35
C LEU A 278 -6.41 15.78 16.48
N ALA A 279 -6.58 14.88 17.44
CA ALA A 279 -5.63 14.67 18.53
C ALA A 279 -4.26 14.21 18.00
N THR A 280 -4.26 13.26 17.05
CA THR A 280 -3.03 12.75 16.43
C THR A 280 -2.35 13.83 15.58
N MET A 281 -3.10 14.61 14.81
CA MET A 281 -2.56 15.74 14.04
C MET A 281 -1.94 16.79 14.96
N ASN A 282 -2.61 17.13 16.06
CA ASN A 282 -2.12 18.12 17.02
C ASN A 282 -0.85 17.63 17.72
N SER A 283 -0.81 16.37 18.15
CA SER A 283 0.38 15.74 18.72
C SER A 283 1.55 15.69 17.72
N THR A 284 1.27 15.41 16.44
CA THR A 284 2.29 15.37 15.39
C THR A 284 2.85 16.76 15.11
N LEU A 285 1.99 17.77 15.00
CA LEU A 285 2.40 19.17 14.83
C LEU A 285 3.21 19.68 16.01
N GLN A 286 2.83 19.31 17.23
CA GLN A 286 3.59 19.62 18.44
C GLN A 286 4.97 18.95 18.40
N GLY A 287 5.05 17.67 18.06
CA GLY A 287 6.32 16.96 17.89
C GLY A 287 7.22 17.55 16.81
N ILE A 288 6.64 18.00 15.67
CA ILE A 288 7.38 18.73 14.63
C ILE A 288 7.92 20.06 15.18
N LYS A 289 7.10 20.81 15.91
CA LYS A 289 7.49 22.10 16.49
C LYS A 289 8.63 21.95 17.49
N ASP A 290 8.54 20.96 18.37
CA ASP A 290 9.56 20.67 19.37
C ASP A 290 10.85 20.18 18.71
N ASN A 291 10.77 19.23 17.78
CA ASN A 291 11.93 18.73 17.03
C ASN A 291 12.59 19.82 16.17
N THR A 292 11.81 20.72 15.58
CA THR A 292 12.33 21.86 14.81
C THR A 292 13.00 22.88 15.74
N GLY A 293 12.43 23.12 16.92
CA GLY A 293 13.03 24.01 17.93
C GLY A 293 14.33 23.45 18.49
N GLU A 294 14.39 22.14 18.71
CA GLU A 294 15.59 21.43 19.17
C GLU A 294 16.68 21.39 18.08
N GLY A 295 16.30 21.11 16.83
CA GLY A 295 17.19 21.20 15.66
C GLY A 295 17.74 22.60 15.43
N ALA A 296 16.92 23.65 15.61
CA ALA A 296 17.37 25.03 15.53
C ALA A 296 18.36 25.40 16.64
N ARG A 297 18.16 24.88 17.87
CA ARG A 297 19.13 25.04 18.97
C ARG A 297 20.44 24.32 18.67
N ALA A 298 20.39 23.06 18.23
CA ALA A 298 21.57 22.29 17.87
C ALA A 298 22.36 22.94 16.72
N MET A 299 21.66 23.48 15.71
CA MET A 299 22.30 24.30 14.67
C MET A 299 22.92 25.57 15.22
N GLY A 300 22.28 26.22 16.18
CA GLY A 300 22.82 27.41 16.87
C GLY A 300 24.11 27.10 17.63
N GLU A 301 24.16 25.99 18.36
CA GLU A 301 25.37 25.50 19.04
C GLU A 301 26.46 25.13 18.04
N ALA A 302 26.15 24.37 17.00
CA ALA A 302 27.13 24.01 15.97
C ALA A 302 27.71 25.25 15.26
N ALA A 303 26.89 26.27 14.99
CA ALA A 303 27.36 27.54 14.43
C ALA A 303 28.26 28.32 15.40
N ALA A 304 27.98 28.27 16.71
CA ALA A 304 28.82 28.87 17.73
C ALA A 304 30.17 28.13 17.86
N ASP A 305 30.16 26.80 17.84
CA ASP A 305 31.37 25.97 17.85
C ASP A 305 32.22 26.19 16.60
N MET A 306 31.60 26.28 15.42
CA MET A 306 32.30 26.63 14.18
C MET A 306 32.97 28.00 14.28
N LYS A 307 32.30 28.99 14.86
CA LYS A 307 32.87 30.33 15.07
C LYS A 307 34.05 30.27 16.05
N ALA A 308 33.93 29.50 17.13
CA ALA A 308 35.00 29.31 18.10
C ALA A 308 36.22 28.60 17.48
N ALA A 309 35.99 27.55 16.70
CA ALA A 309 37.04 26.83 15.97
C ALA A 309 37.74 27.74 14.95
N ALA A 310 37.00 28.55 14.19
CA ALA A 310 37.57 29.51 13.25
C ALA A 310 38.44 30.57 13.94
N LEU A 311 38.03 31.04 15.13
CA LEU A 311 38.85 31.94 15.95
C LEU A 311 40.12 31.23 16.47
N GLY A 312 40.00 29.98 16.92
CA GLY A 312 41.14 29.16 17.35
C GLY A 312 42.19 28.98 16.24
N ILE A 313 41.74 28.63 15.03
CA ILE A 313 42.61 28.51 13.85
C ILE A 313 43.32 29.84 13.55
N ARG A 314 42.60 30.97 13.62
CA ARG A 314 43.21 32.29 13.40
C ARG A 314 44.30 32.58 14.42
N THR A 315 44.06 32.28 15.70
CA THR A 315 45.03 32.50 16.78
C THR A 315 46.24 31.57 16.66
N GLU A 316 46.05 30.30 16.29
CA GLU A 316 47.16 29.38 16.02
C GLU A 316 47.99 29.84 14.82
N LEU A 317 47.36 30.32 13.75
CA LEU A 317 48.07 30.89 12.60
C LEU A 317 48.87 32.13 12.95
N GLU A 318 48.32 33.06 13.75
CA GLU A 318 49.06 34.23 14.25
C GLU A 318 50.26 33.81 15.12
N THR A 319 50.07 32.79 15.97
CA THR A 319 51.13 32.27 16.85
C THR A 319 52.23 31.59 16.05
N ALA A 320 51.86 30.73 15.09
CA ALA A 320 52.80 30.06 14.20
C ALA A 320 53.56 31.06 13.31
N ALA A 321 52.88 32.09 12.81
CA ALA A 321 53.52 33.15 12.03
C ALA A 321 54.54 33.93 12.87
N LYS A 322 54.19 34.27 14.13
CA LYS A 322 55.09 34.96 15.05
C LYS A 322 56.31 34.10 15.42
N GLN A 323 56.10 32.83 15.77
CA GLN A 323 57.19 31.89 16.05
C GLN A 323 58.08 31.66 14.83
N GLY A 324 57.49 31.57 13.63
CA GLY A 324 58.24 31.47 12.39
C GLY A 324 59.11 32.70 12.11
N ALA A 325 58.58 33.90 12.37
CA ALA A 325 59.33 35.14 12.25
C ALA A 325 60.47 35.24 13.27
N GLU A 326 60.24 34.88 14.53
CA GLU A 326 61.25 34.85 15.58
C GLU A 326 62.36 33.82 15.27
N ALA A 327 61.99 32.62 14.82
CA ALA A 327 62.95 31.59 14.41
C ALA A 327 63.78 32.02 13.19
N ALA A 328 63.15 32.68 12.21
CA ALA A 328 63.85 33.23 11.05
C ALA A 328 64.83 34.34 11.46
N GLN A 329 64.42 35.24 12.35
CA GLN A 329 65.27 36.30 12.88
C GLN A 329 66.45 35.76 13.70
N ALA A 330 66.21 34.75 14.55
CA ALA A 330 67.25 34.09 15.32
C ALA A 330 68.32 33.45 14.40
N ARG A 331 67.89 32.70 13.38
CA ARG A 331 68.80 32.12 12.38
C ARG A 331 69.59 33.18 11.63
N MET A 332 68.95 34.31 11.31
CA MET A 332 69.59 35.39 10.58
C MET A 332 70.63 36.11 11.46
N SER A 333 70.35 36.30 12.74
CA SER A 333 71.30 36.85 13.71
C SER A 333 72.46 35.91 13.99
N GLU A 334 72.22 34.61 14.10
CA GLU A 334 73.26 33.60 14.26
C GLU A 334 74.18 33.56 13.03
N SER A 335 73.59 33.55 11.83
CA SER A 335 74.34 33.60 10.58
C SER A 335 75.15 34.90 10.44
N ALA A 336 74.59 36.04 10.88
CA ALA A 336 75.30 37.32 10.89
C ALA A 336 76.46 37.33 11.90
N SER A 337 76.28 36.73 13.09
CA SER A 337 77.34 36.58 14.09
C SER A 337 78.47 35.70 13.58
N GLN A 338 78.15 34.54 12.99
CA GLN A 338 79.14 33.64 12.40
C GLN A 338 79.92 34.32 11.27
N ALA A 339 79.23 35.09 10.43
CA ALA A 339 79.88 35.90 9.39
C ALA A 339 80.80 36.98 9.99
N SER A 340 80.36 37.66 11.05
CA SER A 340 81.17 38.68 11.74
C SER A 340 82.39 38.09 12.44
N ASP A 341 82.27 36.91 13.06
CA ASP A 341 83.39 36.21 13.70
C ASP A 341 84.41 35.73 12.67
N ALA A 342 83.95 35.20 11.54
CA ALA A 342 84.81 34.82 10.43
C ALA A 342 85.58 36.04 9.88
N ILE A 343 84.89 37.18 9.72
CA ILE A 343 85.52 38.45 9.29
C ILE A 343 86.50 38.96 10.35
N GLY A 344 86.15 38.89 11.63
CA GLY A 344 87.00 39.31 12.74
C GLY A 344 88.26 38.46 12.88
N GLN A 345 88.14 37.14 12.73
CA GLN A 345 89.29 36.23 12.70
C GLN A 345 90.19 36.49 11.50
N ALA A 346 89.61 36.70 10.31
CA ALA A 346 90.36 37.08 9.11
C ALA A 346 91.10 38.42 9.32
N ALA A 347 90.43 39.43 9.87
CA ALA A 347 91.04 40.73 10.18
C ALA A 347 92.17 40.61 11.23
N THR A 348 91.99 39.77 12.24
CA THR A 348 93.00 39.53 13.29
C THR A 348 94.21 38.78 12.73
N GLN A 349 94.00 37.81 11.83
CA GLN A 349 95.09 37.15 11.11
C GLN A 349 95.87 38.13 10.24
N VAL A 350 95.18 39.02 9.52
CA VAL A 350 95.83 40.06 8.70
C VAL A 350 96.61 41.04 9.57
N LEU A 351 96.04 41.49 10.68
CA LEU A 351 96.72 42.39 11.63
C LEU A 351 97.90 41.70 12.32
N GLY A 352 97.77 40.42 12.68
CA GLY A 352 98.85 39.62 13.25
C GLY A 352 99.99 39.39 12.26
N ALA A 353 99.67 39.11 11.00
CA ALA A 353 100.66 39.03 9.92
C ALA A 353 101.36 40.39 9.72
N PHE A 354 100.62 41.50 9.75
CA PHE A 354 101.19 42.84 9.66
C PHE A 354 102.07 43.18 10.87
N GLY A 355 101.62 42.88 12.09
CA GLY A 355 102.36 43.13 13.33
C GLY A 355 103.64 42.32 13.42
N ASN A 356 103.59 41.04 13.02
CA ASN A 356 104.79 40.20 12.91
C ASN A 356 105.74 40.72 11.82
N THR A 357 105.21 41.18 10.69
CA THR A 357 106.02 41.79 9.62
C THR A 357 106.70 43.07 10.08
N VAL A 358 105.98 43.94 10.82
CA VAL A 358 106.56 45.17 11.40
C VAL A 358 107.61 44.81 12.47
N GLY A 359 107.34 43.82 13.34
CA GLY A 359 108.30 43.34 14.33
C GLY A 359 109.55 42.70 13.70
N GLU A 360 109.41 41.98 12.59
CA GLU A 360 110.52 41.47 11.78
C GLU A 360 111.29 42.59 11.10
N ILE A 361 110.61 43.63 10.59
CA ILE A 361 111.26 44.82 10.01
C ILE A 361 112.04 45.60 11.09
N THR A 362 111.48 45.78 12.29
CA THR A 362 112.19 46.44 13.40
C THR A 362 113.39 45.62 13.85
N LYS A 363 113.24 44.29 14.02
CA LYS A 363 114.37 43.40 14.33
C LYS A 363 115.42 43.36 13.21
N ALA A 364 115.01 43.40 11.95
CA ALA A 364 115.92 43.48 10.80
C ALA A 364 116.64 44.84 10.75
N THR A 365 115.98 45.92 11.13
CA THR A 365 116.57 47.28 11.21
C THR A 365 117.56 47.39 12.38
N GLU A 366 117.24 46.76 13.52
CA GLU A 366 118.11 46.69 14.71
C GLU A 366 119.33 45.77 14.45
N ALA A 367 119.12 44.63 13.76
CA ALA A 367 120.18 43.76 13.29
C ALA A 367 121.06 44.40 12.19
N MET A 368 120.48 45.26 11.34
CA MET A 368 121.20 46.05 10.33
C MET A 368 122.06 47.15 10.96
N THR A 369 121.64 47.69 12.11
CA THR A 369 122.40 48.72 12.86
C THR A 369 123.55 48.11 13.68
N GLN A 370 123.45 46.82 14.06
CA GLN A 370 124.42 46.17 14.95
C GLN A 370 125.41 45.21 14.25
N LYS A 371 125.27 44.93 12.94
CA LYS A 371 126.16 43.95 12.26
C LYS A 371 126.40 44.24 10.77
N THR A 372 126.98 45.39 10.47
CA THR A 372 127.32 45.80 9.09
C THR A 372 128.64 45.21 8.55
N SER A 373 128.94 43.90 8.69
CA SER A 373 130.23 43.46 8.11
C SER A 373 130.44 42.04 7.61
N SER A 374 129.49 41.09 7.57
CA SER A 374 129.91 39.77 7.05
C SER A 374 128.92 38.77 6.45
N GLU A 375 127.67 39.09 6.09
CA GLU A 375 126.78 38.05 5.56
C GLU A 375 125.86 38.54 4.43
N LEU A 376 126.45 38.74 3.24
CA LEU A 376 125.71 39.15 2.03
C LEU A 376 125.25 38.00 1.12
N LEU A 377 125.48 36.73 1.48
CA LEU A 377 125.13 35.58 0.61
C LEU A 377 124.00 34.67 1.15
N SER A 378 123.62 34.76 2.43
CA SER A 378 122.46 34.05 2.99
C SER A 378 121.05 34.61 2.67
N PRO A 379 120.84 35.90 2.31
CA PRO A 379 119.49 36.42 2.14
C PRO A 379 118.74 35.87 0.91
N LEU A 380 119.46 35.45 -0.14
CA LEU A 380 118.83 35.00 -1.38
C LEU A 380 118.14 33.64 -1.25
N SER A 381 118.67 32.72 -0.44
CA SER A 381 118.03 31.43 -0.14
C SER A 381 116.82 31.60 0.78
N ALA A 382 116.90 32.47 1.79
CA ALA A 382 115.78 32.77 2.69
C ALA A 382 114.64 33.51 1.98
N ILE A 383 114.94 34.37 1.01
CA ILE A 383 113.94 35.04 0.16
C ILE A 383 113.27 34.01 -0.77
N ALA A 384 114.01 33.07 -1.34
CA ALA A 384 113.45 32.00 -2.17
C ALA A 384 112.50 31.09 -1.37
N GLU A 385 112.90 30.68 -0.17
CA GLU A 385 112.08 29.85 0.73
C GLU A 385 110.83 30.60 1.23
N LYS A 386 110.95 31.89 1.54
CA LYS A 386 109.79 32.74 1.88
C LYS A 386 108.84 32.95 0.69
N LEU A 387 109.36 33.10 -0.54
CA LEU A 387 108.52 33.19 -1.75
C LEU A 387 107.80 31.86 -2.04
N GLU A 388 108.43 30.73 -1.78
CA GLU A 388 107.81 29.40 -1.89
C GLU A 388 106.70 29.21 -0.85
N GLY A 389 106.90 29.67 0.39
CA GLY A 389 105.85 29.69 1.42
C GLY A 389 104.67 30.61 1.08
N VAL A 390 104.93 31.79 0.50
CA VAL A 390 103.88 32.69 0.00
C VAL A 390 103.13 32.07 -1.17
N MET A 391 103.82 31.38 -2.09
CA MET A 391 103.16 30.63 -3.17
C MET A 391 102.31 29.48 -2.63
N GLY A 392 102.76 28.76 -1.60
CA GLY A 392 101.97 27.75 -0.90
C GLY A 392 100.67 28.32 -0.31
N MET A 393 100.77 29.42 0.44
CA MET A 393 99.59 30.10 1.00
C MET A 393 98.66 30.68 -0.07
N LEU A 394 99.19 31.20 -1.18
CA LEU A 394 98.38 31.71 -2.29
C LEU A 394 97.61 30.57 -2.97
N THR A 395 98.24 29.40 -3.11
CA THR A 395 97.63 28.20 -3.67
C THR A 395 96.52 27.69 -2.74
N GLU A 396 96.79 27.63 -1.43
CA GLU A 396 95.79 27.23 -0.44
C GLU A 396 94.60 28.19 -0.39
N THR A 397 94.86 29.50 -0.38
CA THR A 397 93.82 30.55 -0.45
C THR A 397 92.98 30.42 -1.72
N SER A 398 93.61 30.15 -2.87
CA SER A 398 92.90 29.89 -4.12
C SER A 398 91.97 28.67 -4.03
N THR A 399 92.40 27.59 -3.37
CA THR A 399 91.55 26.40 -3.16
C THR A 399 90.39 26.66 -2.21
N VAL A 400 90.59 27.50 -1.19
CA VAL A 400 89.54 27.91 -0.25
C VAL A 400 88.54 28.84 -0.94
N LEU A 401 89.00 29.82 -1.72
CA LEU A 401 88.14 30.71 -2.50
C LEU A 401 87.31 29.91 -3.53
N ARG A 402 87.92 28.89 -4.16
CA ARG A 402 87.21 28.00 -5.09
C ARG A 402 86.12 27.21 -4.39
N ARG A 403 86.39 26.66 -3.20
CA ARG A 403 85.38 25.96 -2.38
C ARG A 403 84.26 26.89 -1.92
N ALA A 404 84.59 28.10 -1.48
CA ALA A 404 83.60 29.11 -1.11
C ALA A 404 82.72 29.52 -2.30
N SER A 405 83.32 29.72 -3.48
CA SER A 405 82.59 30.02 -4.71
C SER A 405 81.68 28.86 -5.14
N GLU A 406 82.09 27.60 -4.96
CA GLU A 406 81.25 26.44 -5.24
C GLU A 406 80.08 26.35 -4.25
N GLY A 407 80.33 26.57 -2.95
CA GLY A 407 79.28 26.61 -1.93
C GLY A 407 78.26 27.74 -2.14
N ILE A 408 78.71 28.92 -2.58
CA ILE A 408 77.83 30.03 -2.97
C ILE A 408 76.98 29.65 -4.19
N LYS A 409 77.58 28.97 -5.18
CA LYS A 409 76.87 28.50 -6.38
C LYS A 409 75.83 27.43 -6.03
N GLU A 410 76.17 26.47 -5.17
CA GLU A 410 75.23 25.47 -4.66
C GLU A 410 74.09 26.11 -3.87
N GLY A 411 74.39 27.08 -3.01
CA GLY A 411 73.37 27.85 -2.28
C GLY A 411 72.44 28.65 -3.20
N ALA A 412 72.98 29.26 -4.27
CA ALA A 412 72.19 29.97 -5.27
C ALA A 412 71.24 29.02 -6.02
N VAL A 413 71.72 27.84 -6.43
CA VAL A 413 70.90 26.81 -7.09
C VAL A 413 69.82 26.26 -6.14
N ALA A 414 70.15 26.04 -4.86
CA ALA A 414 69.17 25.61 -3.87
C ALA A 414 68.08 26.67 -3.64
N SER A 415 68.45 27.96 -3.61
CA SER A 415 67.52 29.07 -3.47
C SER A 415 66.63 29.26 -4.70
N GLU A 416 67.17 29.04 -5.90
CA GLU A 416 66.42 29.06 -7.17
C GLU A 416 65.39 27.92 -7.19
N ASN A 417 65.81 26.70 -6.83
CA ASN A 417 64.92 25.54 -6.73
C ASN A 417 63.81 25.74 -5.69
N ALA A 418 64.13 26.27 -4.51
CA ALA A 418 63.16 26.57 -3.46
C ALA A 418 62.14 27.63 -3.92
N SER A 419 62.60 28.68 -4.61
CA SER A 419 61.73 29.70 -5.19
C SER A 419 60.82 29.13 -6.28
N GLY A 420 61.35 28.21 -7.11
CA GLY A 420 60.59 27.46 -8.10
C GLY A 420 59.47 26.62 -7.46
N SER A 421 59.80 25.83 -6.43
CA SER A 421 58.81 25.03 -5.68
C SER A 421 57.75 25.91 -5.01
N PHE A 422 58.15 27.03 -4.40
CA PHE A 422 57.21 27.97 -3.77
C PHE A 422 56.23 28.56 -4.79
N ARG A 423 56.73 28.96 -5.97
CA ARG A 423 55.89 29.45 -7.05
C ARG A 423 54.91 28.38 -7.53
N THR A 424 55.35 27.13 -7.70
CA THR A 424 54.49 26.02 -8.09
C THR A 424 53.42 25.74 -7.03
N SER A 425 53.77 25.68 -5.75
CA SER A 425 52.81 25.48 -4.66
C SER A 425 51.79 26.62 -4.57
N ALA A 426 52.22 27.87 -4.69
CA ALA A 426 51.32 29.02 -4.74
C ALA A 426 50.36 28.93 -5.94
N GLN A 427 50.86 28.48 -7.09
CA GLN A 427 50.05 28.31 -8.30
C GLN A 427 49.03 27.16 -8.14
N SER A 428 49.41 26.05 -7.51
CA SER A 428 48.49 24.95 -7.17
C SER A 428 47.41 25.37 -6.18
N LEU A 429 47.75 26.22 -5.19
CA LEU A 429 46.80 26.77 -4.23
C LEU A 429 45.78 27.68 -4.91
N THR A 430 46.23 28.56 -5.82
CA THR A 430 45.34 29.39 -6.63
C THR A 430 44.44 28.54 -7.52
N SER A 431 44.99 27.54 -8.22
CA SER A 431 44.20 26.62 -9.06
C SER A 431 43.21 25.76 -8.27
N ALA A 432 43.45 25.52 -6.98
CA ALA A 432 42.51 24.82 -6.09
C ALA A 432 41.38 25.74 -5.58
N ALA A 433 41.58 27.06 -5.54
CA ALA A 433 40.58 28.02 -5.09
C ALA A 433 39.46 28.26 -6.12
N ASP A 434 39.79 28.21 -7.42
CA ASP A 434 38.82 28.38 -8.52
C ASP A 434 37.65 27.37 -8.50
N PRO A 435 37.87 26.04 -8.36
CA PRO A 435 36.78 25.08 -8.29
C PRO A 435 35.93 25.22 -7.02
N ILE A 436 36.50 25.69 -5.91
CA ILE A 436 35.74 25.99 -4.68
C ILE A 436 34.79 27.17 -4.93
N ARG A 437 35.26 28.22 -5.61
CA ARG A 437 34.40 29.36 -5.97
C ARG A 437 33.28 28.96 -6.92
N ALA A 438 33.59 28.15 -7.93
CA ALA A 438 32.58 27.61 -8.85
C ALA A 438 31.56 26.68 -8.14
N MET A 439 31.99 25.92 -7.14
CA MET A 439 31.10 25.11 -6.30
C MET A 439 30.15 25.99 -5.49
N MET A 440 30.65 27.08 -4.89
CA MET A 440 29.82 28.03 -4.13
C MET A 440 28.75 28.68 -5.01
N GLU A 441 29.09 29.11 -6.22
CA GLU A 441 28.11 29.66 -7.18
C GLU A 441 27.07 28.61 -7.59
N ARG A 442 27.48 27.36 -7.84
CA ARG A 442 26.55 26.26 -8.14
C ARG A 442 25.61 25.95 -6.99
N ILE A 443 26.11 25.94 -5.76
CA ILE A 443 25.29 25.73 -4.56
C ILE A 443 24.27 26.86 -4.46
N GLU A 444 24.67 28.12 -4.65
CA GLU A 444 23.76 29.26 -4.58
C GLU A 444 22.63 29.17 -5.63
N VAL A 445 22.97 28.83 -6.87
CA VAL A 445 21.98 28.61 -7.94
C VAL A 445 21.06 27.44 -7.63
N SER A 446 21.61 26.31 -7.18
CA SER A 446 20.82 25.11 -6.86
C SER A 446 19.89 25.36 -5.67
N THR A 447 20.32 26.15 -4.68
CA THR A 447 19.49 26.52 -3.52
C THR A 447 18.33 27.45 -3.93
N ARG A 448 18.56 28.39 -4.85
CA ARG A 448 17.49 29.23 -5.42
C ARG A 448 16.49 28.41 -6.22
N GLN A 449 16.96 27.48 -7.07
CA GLN A 449 16.09 26.58 -7.83
C GLN A 449 15.28 25.65 -6.93
N LEU A 450 15.88 25.13 -5.85
CA LEU A 450 15.17 24.30 -4.88
C LEU A 450 14.04 25.09 -4.20
N ARG A 451 14.30 26.34 -3.82
CA ARG A 451 13.29 27.22 -3.22
C ARG A 451 12.14 27.48 -4.19
N GLU A 452 12.44 27.84 -5.44
CA GLU A 452 11.43 28.11 -6.48
C GLU A 452 10.61 26.85 -6.81
N SER A 453 11.27 25.69 -6.94
CA SER A 453 10.60 24.41 -7.15
C SER A 453 9.70 24.02 -5.97
N SER A 454 10.14 24.31 -4.73
CA SER A 454 9.35 24.08 -3.52
C SER A 454 8.12 24.98 -3.45
N GLU A 455 8.26 26.28 -3.77
CA GLU A 455 7.12 27.22 -3.84
C GLU A 455 6.11 26.80 -4.91
N ASN A 456 6.58 26.41 -6.10
CA ASN A 456 5.72 25.93 -7.18
C ASN A 456 5.01 24.62 -6.82
N SER A 457 5.70 23.69 -6.16
CA SER A 457 5.11 22.41 -5.73
C SER A 457 4.05 22.62 -4.63
N LEU A 458 4.31 23.49 -3.66
CA LEU A 458 3.33 23.87 -2.63
C LEU A 458 2.09 24.52 -3.24
N SER A 459 2.28 25.41 -4.22
CA SER A 459 1.18 26.04 -4.96
C SER A 459 0.35 25.01 -5.75
N ALA A 460 1.02 24.08 -6.44
CA ALA A 460 0.34 23.01 -7.19
C ALA A 460 -0.45 22.06 -6.26
N ILE A 461 0.12 21.69 -5.11
CA ILE A 461 -0.56 20.88 -4.09
C ILE A 461 -1.77 21.62 -3.53
N ALA A 462 -1.63 22.90 -3.20
CA ALA A 462 -2.75 23.71 -2.70
C ALA A 462 -3.88 23.81 -3.74
N HIS A 463 -3.53 23.97 -5.02
CA HIS A 463 -4.51 24.01 -6.11
C HIS A 463 -5.21 22.67 -6.29
N ALA A 464 -4.45 21.56 -6.31
CA ALA A 464 -5.01 20.21 -6.40
C ALA A 464 -5.92 19.87 -5.22
N ALA A 465 -5.54 20.26 -4.00
CA ALA A 465 -6.37 20.09 -2.81
C ALA A 465 -7.69 20.87 -2.90
N LYS A 466 -7.64 22.11 -3.40
CA LYS A 466 -8.83 22.93 -3.64
C LYS A 466 -9.75 22.29 -4.68
N THR A 467 -9.21 21.90 -5.84
CA THR A 467 -10.00 21.26 -6.90
C THR A 467 -10.60 19.93 -6.43
N ASN A 468 -9.86 19.13 -5.66
CA ASN A 468 -10.37 17.88 -5.11
C ASN A 468 -11.49 18.10 -4.09
N ALA A 469 -11.39 19.14 -3.25
CA ALA A 469 -12.47 19.52 -2.34
C ALA A 469 -13.73 19.98 -3.08
N GLU A 470 -13.58 20.78 -4.14
CA GLU A 470 -14.69 21.21 -4.99
C GLU A 470 -15.35 20.03 -5.72
N GLN A 471 -14.57 19.11 -6.28
CA GLN A 471 -15.09 17.89 -6.91
C GLN A 471 -15.79 16.96 -5.90
N SER A 472 -15.23 16.82 -4.70
CA SER A 472 -15.84 16.03 -3.63
C SER A 472 -17.18 16.62 -3.20
N ALA A 473 -17.27 17.95 -3.08
CA ALA A 473 -18.51 18.65 -2.77
C ALA A 473 -19.57 18.47 -3.88
N MET A 474 -19.19 18.58 -5.16
CA MET A 474 -20.10 18.32 -6.27
C MET A 474 -20.60 16.87 -6.28
N THR A 475 -19.71 15.91 -6.05
CA THR A 475 -20.05 14.48 -6.02
C THR A 475 -21.00 14.17 -4.85
N LEU A 476 -20.75 14.76 -3.68
CA LEU A 476 -21.63 14.61 -2.52
C LEU A 476 -23.01 15.23 -2.77
N SER A 477 -23.06 16.39 -3.42
CA SER A 477 -24.34 17.02 -3.81
C SER A 477 -25.12 16.15 -4.81
N ALA A 478 -24.45 15.58 -5.81
CA ALA A 478 -25.07 14.66 -6.77
C ALA A 478 -25.57 13.36 -6.09
N ALA A 479 -24.81 12.84 -5.13
CA ALA A 479 -25.21 11.70 -4.32
C ALA A 479 -26.44 12.02 -3.45
N GLN A 480 -26.49 13.20 -2.82
CA GLN A 480 -27.65 13.67 -2.05
C GLN A 480 -28.89 13.82 -2.93
N GLU A 481 -28.76 14.39 -4.13
CA GLU A 481 -29.88 14.51 -5.07
C GLU A 481 -30.41 13.15 -5.51
N THR A 482 -29.50 12.21 -5.82
CA THR A 482 -29.86 10.84 -6.20
C THR A 482 -30.56 10.12 -5.04
N LEU A 483 -30.03 10.21 -3.82
CA LEU A 483 -30.65 9.65 -2.61
C LEU A 483 -32.04 10.26 -2.34
N GLY A 484 -32.18 11.58 -2.48
CA GLY A 484 -33.47 12.25 -2.36
C GLY A 484 -34.47 11.84 -3.45
N GLY A 485 -33.99 11.51 -4.65
CA GLY A 485 -34.79 10.93 -5.73
C GLY A 485 -35.26 9.50 -5.41
N GLN A 486 -34.35 8.65 -4.89
CA GLN A 486 -34.69 7.30 -4.43
C GLN A 486 -35.71 7.34 -3.28
N HIS A 487 -35.55 8.25 -2.32
CA HIS A 487 -36.47 8.39 -1.20
C HIS A 487 -37.90 8.75 -1.66
N ARG A 488 -38.03 9.68 -2.61
CA ARG A 488 -39.32 10.03 -3.22
C ARG A 488 -39.93 8.89 -4.02
N ALA A 489 -39.11 8.08 -4.71
CA ALA A 489 -39.58 6.91 -5.44
C ALA A 489 -40.09 5.81 -4.49
N VAL A 490 -39.42 5.60 -3.35
CA VAL A 490 -39.86 4.69 -2.29
C VAL A 490 -41.17 5.17 -1.67
N GLU A 491 -41.31 6.46 -1.38
CA GLU A 491 -42.54 7.04 -0.85
C GLU A 491 -43.72 6.90 -1.83
N SER A 492 -43.48 7.16 -3.12
CA SER A 492 -44.47 6.96 -4.19
C SER A 492 -44.90 5.49 -4.33
N THR A 493 -43.95 4.55 -4.27
CA THR A 493 -44.25 3.12 -4.34
C THR A 493 -45.00 2.62 -3.10
N LEU A 494 -44.67 3.11 -1.91
CA LEU A 494 -45.43 2.85 -0.68
C LEU A 494 -46.87 3.39 -0.77
N THR A 495 -47.04 4.60 -1.29
CA THR A 495 -48.37 5.20 -1.49
C THR A 495 -49.20 4.40 -2.49
N ASN A 496 -48.60 3.93 -3.58
CA ASN A 496 -49.25 3.06 -4.56
C ASN A 496 -49.56 1.67 -3.99
N LEU A 497 -48.71 1.11 -3.14
CA LEU A 497 -49.02 -0.14 -2.44
C LEU A 497 -50.19 0.04 -1.48
N GLN A 498 -50.26 1.17 -0.78
CA GLN A 498 -51.36 1.47 0.13
C GLN A 498 -52.69 1.62 -0.63
N SER A 499 -52.69 2.27 -1.81
CA SER A 499 -53.88 2.37 -2.65
C SER A 499 -54.29 1.02 -3.24
N LEU A 500 -53.33 0.17 -3.62
CA LEU A 500 -53.58 -1.19 -4.08
C LEU A 500 -54.22 -2.05 -2.98
N ILE A 501 -53.71 -1.95 -1.74
CA ILE A 501 -54.28 -2.64 -0.56
C ILE A 501 -55.70 -2.15 -0.30
N ALA A 502 -55.96 -0.84 -0.36
CA ALA A 502 -57.30 -0.29 -0.21
C ALA A 502 -58.27 -0.79 -1.30
N ALA A 503 -57.79 -0.89 -2.55
CA ALA A 503 -58.58 -1.45 -3.65
C ALA A 503 -58.89 -2.94 -3.45
N LEU A 504 -57.92 -3.73 -2.97
CA LEU A 504 -58.13 -5.13 -2.63
C LEU A 504 -59.12 -5.31 -1.48
N HIS A 505 -59.07 -4.45 -0.47
CA HIS A 505 -60.04 -4.45 0.62
C HIS A 505 -61.46 -4.12 0.12
N GLY A 506 -61.61 -3.13 -0.76
CA GLY A 506 -62.90 -2.81 -1.39
C GLY A 506 -63.42 -3.95 -2.29
N GLN A 507 -62.51 -4.72 -2.89
CA GLN A 507 -62.88 -5.93 -3.64
C GLN A 507 -63.40 -7.05 -2.71
N GLY A 508 -62.82 -7.16 -1.51
CA GLY A 508 -63.28 -8.06 -0.44
C GLY A 508 -64.70 -7.76 0.02
N GLU A 509 -65.00 -6.50 0.37
CA GLU A 509 -66.37 -6.09 0.75
C GLU A 509 -67.39 -6.35 -0.38
N ARG A 510 -66.95 -6.21 -1.63
CA ARG A 510 -67.82 -6.46 -2.79
C ARG A 510 -68.10 -7.94 -2.99
N LEU A 511 -67.16 -8.83 -2.63
CA LEU A 511 -67.37 -10.28 -2.58
C LEU A 511 -68.33 -10.64 -1.45
N ASP A 512 -68.16 -10.06 -0.26
CA ASP A 512 -69.09 -10.27 0.87
C ASP A 512 -70.52 -9.83 0.51
N GLY A 513 -70.66 -8.69 -0.18
CA GLY A 513 -71.95 -8.22 -0.67
C GLY A 513 -72.55 -9.08 -1.80
N ILE A 514 -71.73 -9.82 -2.55
CA ILE A 514 -72.21 -10.82 -3.51
C ILE A 514 -72.72 -12.05 -2.77
N ASP A 515 -72.00 -12.53 -1.75
CA ASP A 515 -72.42 -13.65 -0.91
C ASP A 515 -73.73 -13.36 -0.17
N GLU A 516 -73.89 -12.17 0.41
CA GLU A 516 -75.15 -11.78 1.06
C GLU A 516 -76.33 -11.76 0.07
N LYS A 517 -76.09 -11.25 -1.16
CA LYS A 517 -77.11 -11.23 -2.20
C LYS A 517 -77.44 -12.63 -2.74
N LEU A 518 -76.45 -13.50 -2.87
CA LEU A 518 -76.64 -14.89 -3.25
C LEU A 518 -77.44 -15.63 -2.17
N GLY A 519 -77.13 -15.42 -0.89
CA GLY A 519 -77.91 -15.96 0.23
C GLY A 519 -79.39 -15.55 0.17
N LYS A 520 -79.66 -14.25 0.00
CA LYS A 520 -81.04 -13.74 -0.17
C LYS A 520 -81.73 -14.30 -1.43
N ALA A 521 -81.00 -14.48 -2.52
CA ALA A 521 -81.54 -15.08 -3.74
C ALA A 521 -81.90 -16.56 -3.55
N PHE A 522 -81.08 -17.31 -2.80
CA PHE A 522 -81.36 -18.70 -2.45
C PHE A 522 -82.58 -18.82 -1.53
N ASP A 523 -82.70 -17.98 -0.50
CA ASP A 523 -83.88 -17.96 0.37
C ASP A 523 -85.16 -17.66 -0.43
N SER A 524 -85.10 -16.66 -1.31
CA SER A 524 -86.22 -16.31 -2.21
C SER A 524 -86.58 -17.47 -3.14
N TYR A 525 -85.58 -18.13 -3.74
CA TYR A 525 -85.79 -19.30 -4.58
C TYR A 525 -86.43 -20.46 -3.80
N GLN A 526 -85.94 -20.75 -2.59
CA GLN A 526 -86.49 -21.78 -1.72
C GLN A 526 -87.95 -21.49 -1.35
N GLN A 527 -88.29 -20.24 -1.05
CA GLN A 527 -89.66 -19.83 -0.75
C GLN A 527 -90.57 -19.91 -1.99
N GLN A 528 -90.07 -19.52 -3.15
CA GLN A 528 -90.81 -19.61 -4.42
C GLN A 528 -91.09 -21.07 -4.82
N VAL A 529 -90.11 -21.96 -4.63
CA VAL A 529 -90.23 -23.40 -4.88
C VAL A 529 -91.21 -24.03 -3.90
N ALA A 530 -91.12 -23.72 -2.59
CA ALA A 530 -92.07 -24.21 -1.60
C ALA A 530 -93.51 -23.80 -1.93
N THR A 531 -93.72 -22.53 -2.29
CA THR A 531 -95.04 -22.00 -2.69
C THR A 531 -95.56 -22.66 -3.97
N SER A 532 -94.66 -22.92 -4.93
CA SER A 532 -95.00 -23.59 -6.20
C SER A 532 -95.35 -25.07 -6.00
N VAL A 533 -94.67 -25.75 -5.08
CA VAL A 533 -95.00 -27.14 -4.69
C VAL A 533 -96.34 -27.19 -3.95
N GLU A 534 -96.60 -26.26 -3.04
CA GLU A 534 -97.88 -26.17 -2.31
C GLU A 534 -99.06 -25.89 -3.26
N THR A 535 -98.90 -24.95 -4.20
CA THR A 535 -99.92 -24.68 -5.22
C THR A 535 -100.12 -25.86 -6.18
N LEU A 536 -99.07 -26.61 -6.53
CA LEU A 536 -99.21 -27.85 -7.30
C LEU A 536 -99.99 -28.92 -6.51
N PHE A 537 -99.72 -29.08 -5.21
CA PHE A 537 -100.47 -30.00 -4.35
C PHE A 537 -101.95 -29.61 -4.26
N ASP A 538 -102.26 -28.32 -4.11
CA ASP A 538 -103.63 -27.83 -4.09
C ASP A 538 -104.34 -28.00 -5.43
N HIS A 539 -103.62 -27.81 -6.55
CA HIS A 539 -104.17 -28.05 -7.89
C HIS A 539 -104.48 -29.53 -8.12
N VAL A 540 -103.59 -30.43 -7.72
CA VAL A 540 -103.80 -31.90 -7.79
C VAL A 540 -104.98 -32.31 -6.90
N LYS A 541 -105.10 -31.74 -5.69
CA LYS A 541 -106.21 -32.02 -4.78
C LYS A 541 -107.55 -31.52 -5.32
N THR A 542 -107.55 -30.36 -5.99
CA THR A 542 -108.73 -29.80 -6.65
C THR A 542 -109.12 -30.65 -7.86
N MET A 543 -108.15 -31.03 -8.69
CA MET A 543 -108.36 -31.92 -9.84
C MET A 543 -108.90 -33.29 -9.41
N GLN A 544 -108.40 -33.84 -8.30
CA GLN A 544 -108.90 -35.08 -7.71
C GLN A 544 -110.35 -34.93 -7.21
N LYS A 545 -110.69 -33.77 -6.62
CA LYS A 545 -112.04 -33.46 -6.14
C LYS A 545 -113.05 -33.24 -7.28
N GLU A 546 -112.61 -32.68 -8.41
CA GLU A 546 -113.44 -32.49 -9.61
C GLU A 546 -113.58 -33.75 -10.48
N LEU A 547 -112.57 -34.62 -10.49
CA LEU A 547 -112.62 -35.88 -11.24
C LEU A 547 -113.34 -37.02 -10.50
N MET A 548 -113.42 -36.98 -9.16
CA MET A 548 -114.13 -38.00 -8.37
C MET A 548 -115.61 -38.16 -8.77
N PRO A 549 -116.39 -37.07 -8.94
CA PRO A 549 -117.77 -37.15 -9.43
C PRO A 549 -117.86 -37.70 -10.86
N ALA A 550 -116.91 -37.34 -11.73
CA ALA A 550 -116.86 -37.82 -13.12
C ALA A 550 -116.57 -39.32 -13.20
N LEU A 551 -115.71 -39.83 -12.31
CA LEU A 551 -115.46 -41.26 -12.12
C LEU A 551 -116.69 -41.99 -11.55
N ASP A 552 -117.40 -41.41 -10.58
CA ASP A 552 -118.67 -41.95 -10.05
C ASP A 552 -119.77 -41.97 -11.12
N THR A 553 -119.78 -41.01 -12.05
CA THR A 553 -120.72 -41.03 -13.19
C THR A 553 -120.34 -42.12 -14.19
N MET A 554 -119.06 -42.31 -14.47
CA MET A 554 -118.60 -43.41 -15.33
C MET A 554 -118.86 -44.78 -14.69
N GLN A 555 -118.67 -44.94 -13.38
CA GLN A 555 -119.01 -46.16 -12.63
C GLN A 555 -120.50 -46.47 -12.73
N ASN A 556 -121.37 -45.46 -12.53
CA ASN A 556 -122.82 -45.63 -12.71
C ASN A 556 -123.23 -45.98 -14.15
N ILE A 557 -122.55 -45.41 -15.17
CA ILE A 557 -122.81 -45.73 -16.58
C ILE A 557 -122.36 -47.18 -16.89
N VAL A 558 -121.25 -47.65 -16.33
CA VAL A 558 -120.78 -49.04 -16.47
C VAL A 558 -121.71 -50.02 -15.76
N ASP A 559 -122.19 -49.70 -14.56
CA ASP A 559 -123.16 -50.52 -13.82
C ASP A 559 -124.55 -50.55 -14.51
N GLN A 560 -124.92 -49.47 -15.23
CA GLN A 560 -126.10 -49.46 -16.10
C GLN A 560 -125.90 -50.25 -17.40
N ALA A 561 -124.67 -50.32 -17.92
CA ALA A 561 -124.33 -51.09 -19.12
C ALA A 561 -124.21 -52.61 -18.85
N GLU A 562 -123.76 -53.04 -17.67
CA GLU A 562 -123.75 -54.46 -17.27
C GLU A 562 -125.16 -55.06 -17.12
N ASN A 563 -126.18 -54.23 -16.88
CA ASN A 563 -127.58 -54.67 -16.78
C ASN A 563 -128.29 -54.89 -18.14
N PHE A 564 -127.60 -54.72 -19.28
CA PHE A 564 -128.17 -54.88 -20.63
C PHE A 564 -127.41 -55.85 -21.55
N ALA A 565 -126.96 -57.00 -21.02
CA ALA A 565 -126.49 -58.13 -21.82
C ALA A 565 -127.53 -59.29 -21.87
N PRO A 566 -128.18 -59.57 -23.02
CA PRO A 566 -129.21 -60.61 -23.14
C PRO A 566 -128.64 -62.04 -23.28
N LYS A 567 -129.30 -62.99 -22.59
CA LYS A 567 -129.02 -64.45 -22.56
C LYS A 567 -129.53 -65.20 -23.81
N GLN A 568 -128.75 -66.16 -24.30
CA GLN A 568 -129.12 -67.54 -24.75
C GLN A 568 -127.83 -68.23 -25.29
N GLY A 569 -127.32 -69.36 -24.75
CA GLY A 569 -127.81 -70.77 -24.81
C GLY A 569 -126.87 -71.56 -25.76
N ARG A 570 -126.40 -72.81 -25.57
CA ARG A 570 -126.92 -74.02 -24.88
C ARG A 570 -125.87 -75.18 -24.95
N MET A 571 -125.91 -76.10 -23.96
CA MET A 571 -125.53 -77.55 -23.94
C MET A 571 -124.03 -77.94 -24.15
N SER A 572 -123.43 -78.88 -23.41
CA SER A 572 -123.94 -80.02 -22.60
C SER A 572 -123.80 -79.88 -21.09
#